data_AF-A0A7G1I6D6-F1
#
_entry.id   AF-A0A7G1I6D6-F1
#
_cell.length_a   1.000
_cell.length_b   1.000
_cell.length_c   1.000
_cell.angle_alpha   90.00
_cell.angle_beta   90.00
_cell.angle_gamma   90.00
#
_symmetry.space_group_name_H-M   'P 1'
#
loop_
_entity.id
_entity.type
_entity.pdbx_description
1 polymer ?
#
loop_
_entity_poly.entity_id
_entity_poly.type
_entity_poly.pdbx_seq_one_letter_code
_entity_poly.pdbx_strand_id
1 'polypeptide(L)'
;MLPVIVRSTEEMLRIVPVDLREASYALGAPKWKTIAKIVIPTGLSGIVTGILLALARVMGETAPLLILVGYAQTMNFDIFSGFMGSLPGMMYDQATAGAGISPVPTERLWGAALTLMLLIAMINIGARVVAAILVPKKS
;
A
#
# COMPACT_ATOMS: atom_id res chain seq x y z
N MET A 1 4.96 5.43 6.28
CA MET A 1 3.57 4.92 6.33
C MET A 1 3.29 3.93 7.47
N LEU A 2 4.30 3.31 8.10
CA LEU A 2 4.12 2.41 9.24
C LEU A 2 3.31 3.01 10.41
N PRO A 3 3.52 4.28 10.82
CA PRO A 3 2.70 4.90 11.87
C PRO A 3 1.21 5.04 11.52
N VAL A 4 0.90 5.22 10.22
CA VAL A 4 -0.49 5.33 9.73
C VAL A 4 -1.21 3.99 9.88
N ILE A 5 -0.54 2.89 9.52
CA ILE A 5 -1.07 1.54 9.68
C ILE A 5 -1.30 1.23 11.16
N VAL A 6 -0.32 1.54 12.01
CA VAL A 6 -0.40 1.30 13.46
C VAL A 6 -1.58 2.07 14.05
N ARG A 7 -1.71 3.37 13.75
CA ARG A 7 -2.81 4.19 14.28
C ARG A 7 -4.18 3.71 13.79
N SER A 8 -4.30 3.38 12.50
CA SER A 8 -5.53 2.83 11.95
C SER A 8 -5.89 1.49 12.60
N THR A 9 -4.90 0.63 12.83
CA THR A 9 -5.10 -0.66 13.52
C THR A 9 -5.54 -0.42 14.97
N GLU A 10 -4.95 0.53 15.68
CA GLU A 10 -5.32 0.87 17.06
C GLU A 10 -6.76 1.39 17.16
N GLU A 11 -7.16 2.31 16.28
CA GLU A 11 -8.53 2.84 16.24
C GLU A 11 -9.55 1.72 15.98
N MET A 12 -9.24 0.78 15.08
CA MET A 12 -10.12 -0.35 14.80
C MET A 12 -10.20 -1.35 15.95
N LEU A 13 -9.09 -1.58 16.68
CA LEU A 13 -9.10 -2.42 17.88
C LEU A 13 -9.86 -1.77 19.05
N ARG A 14 -9.88 -0.44 19.14
CA ARG A 14 -10.68 0.29 20.15
C ARG A 14 -12.18 0.22 19.91
N ILE A 15 -12.62 -0.01 18.67
CA ILE A 15 -14.04 -0.16 18.31
C ILE A 15 -14.61 -1.52 18.76
N VAL A 16 -13.75 -2.52 19.03
CA VAL A 16 -14.19 -3.86 19.47
C VAL A 16 -14.87 -3.76 20.85
N PRO A 17 -16.14 -4.20 20.98
CA PRO A 17 -16.87 -4.14 22.24
C PRO A 17 -16.14 -4.82 23.40
N VAL A 18 -16.10 -4.16 24.55
CA VAL A 18 -15.46 -4.69 25.77
C VAL A 18 -16.23 -5.92 26.29
N ASP A 19 -17.55 -5.94 26.13
CA ASP A 19 -18.42 -7.04 26.55
C ASP A 19 -17.99 -8.41 25.97
N LEU A 20 -17.55 -8.44 24.71
CA LEU A 20 -17.04 -9.66 24.07
C LEU A 20 -15.76 -10.18 24.73
N ARG A 21 -14.93 -9.26 25.25
CA ARG A 21 -13.69 -9.59 25.95
C ARG A 21 -14.01 -10.12 27.35
N GLU A 22 -14.93 -9.49 28.04
CA GLU A 22 -15.37 -9.90 29.39
C GLU A 22 -16.07 -11.26 29.37
N ALA A 23 -16.97 -11.50 28.40
CA ALA A 23 -17.61 -12.79 28.21
C ALA A 23 -16.58 -13.91 27.92
N SER A 24 -15.55 -13.61 27.11
CA SER A 24 -14.47 -14.57 26.86
C SER A 24 -13.65 -14.89 28.11
N TYR A 25 -13.43 -13.91 28.99
CA TYR A 25 -12.72 -14.13 30.25
C TYR A 25 -13.56 -14.89 31.26
N ALA A 26 -14.87 -14.64 31.31
CA ALA A 26 -15.81 -15.40 32.13
C ALA A 26 -15.87 -16.89 31.72
N LEU A 27 -15.64 -17.18 30.44
CA LEU A 27 -15.50 -18.55 29.92
C LEU A 27 -14.16 -19.24 30.28
N GLY A 28 -13.27 -18.56 31.00
CA GLY A 28 -11.94 -19.08 31.35
C GLY A 28 -10.94 -19.10 30.20
N ALA A 29 -11.20 -18.38 29.10
CA ALA A 29 -10.26 -18.34 27.98
C ALA A 29 -9.05 -17.44 28.29
N PRO A 30 -7.81 -17.86 27.96
CA PRO A 30 -6.62 -17.04 28.18
C PRO A 30 -6.59 -15.85 27.20
N LYS A 31 -6.00 -14.72 27.65
CA LYS A 31 -5.95 -13.44 26.92
C LYS A 31 -5.50 -13.57 25.45
N TRP A 32 -4.47 -14.37 25.17
CA TRP A 32 -3.97 -14.55 23.80
C TRP A 32 -5.02 -15.20 22.87
N LYS A 33 -5.84 -16.13 23.39
CA LYS A 33 -6.90 -16.80 22.64
C LYS A 33 -8.07 -15.85 22.40
N THR A 34 -8.42 -15.01 23.38
CA THR A 34 -9.40 -13.93 23.22
C THR A 34 -8.96 -12.95 22.13
N ILE A 35 -7.69 -12.53 22.12
CA ILE A 35 -7.16 -11.64 21.09
C ILE A 35 -7.23 -12.30 19.71
N ALA A 36 -6.70 -13.51 19.58
CA ALA A 36 -6.59 -14.21 18.30
C ALA A 36 -7.95 -14.61 17.69
N LYS A 37 -8.91 -15.08 18.51
CA LYS A 37 -10.19 -15.62 18.02
C LYS A 37 -11.36 -14.63 18.07
N ILE A 38 -11.28 -13.56 18.86
CA ILE A 38 -12.42 -12.65 19.06
C ILE A 38 -12.02 -11.24 18.60
N VAL A 39 -10.97 -10.66 19.19
CA VAL A 39 -10.63 -9.25 18.93
C VAL A 39 -10.14 -9.03 17.50
N ILE A 40 -9.19 -9.84 17.01
CA ILE A 40 -8.63 -9.71 15.66
C ILE A 40 -9.71 -9.91 14.58
N PRO A 41 -10.53 -10.99 14.61
CA PRO A 41 -11.58 -11.18 13.60
C PRO A 41 -12.63 -10.07 13.61
N THR A 42 -12.99 -9.56 14.81
CA THR A 42 -13.99 -8.49 14.94
C THR A 42 -13.50 -7.17 14.36
N GLY A 43 -12.20 -6.86 14.51
CA GLY A 43 -11.58 -5.66 13.93
C GLY A 43 -11.06 -5.82 12.49
N LEU A 44 -11.11 -7.03 11.91
CA LEU A 44 -10.38 -7.39 10.70
C LEU A 44 -10.73 -6.51 9.50
N SER A 45 -12.01 -6.21 9.29
CA SER A 45 -12.48 -5.37 8.17
C SER A 45 -11.84 -3.97 8.19
N GLY A 46 -11.67 -3.40 9.38
CA GLY A 46 -10.98 -2.13 9.58
C GLY A 46 -9.48 -2.19 9.37
N ILE A 47 -8.84 -3.23 9.93
CA ILE A 47 -7.40 -3.44 9.81
C ILE A 47 -7.01 -3.62 8.33
N VAL A 48 -7.76 -4.45 7.60
CA VAL A 48 -7.56 -4.69 6.16
C VAL A 48 -7.71 -3.39 5.39
N THR A 49 -8.74 -2.59 5.67
CA THR A 49 -8.94 -1.29 5.03
C THR A 49 -7.78 -0.32 5.30
N GLY A 50 -7.33 -0.24 6.56
CA GLY A 50 -6.20 0.61 6.96
C GLY A 50 -4.89 0.24 6.27
N ILE A 51 -4.59 -1.06 6.19
CA ILE A 51 -3.42 -1.58 5.46
C ILE A 51 -3.50 -1.21 3.98
N LEU A 52 -4.66 -1.43 3.37
CA LEU A 52 -4.86 -1.21 1.94
C LEU A 52 -4.73 0.27 1.55
N LEU A 53 -5.26 1.18 2.38
CA LEU A 53 -5.09 2.63 2.22
C LEU A 53 -3.64 3.09 2.44
N ALA A 54 -2.90 2.44 3.34
CA ALA A 54 -1.50 2.73 3.56
C ALA A 54 -0.63 2.26 2.37
N LEU A 55 -0.91 1.07 1.83
CA LEU A 55 -0.25 0.56 0.61
C LEU A 55 -0.48 1.48 -0.58
N ALA A 56 -1.73 1.89 -0.78
CA ALA A 56 -2.12 2.90 -1.77
C ALA A 56 -1.27 4.18 -1.68
N ARG A 57 -0.99 4.64 -0.45
CA ARG A 57 -0.15 5.81 -0.21
C ARG A 57 1.34 5.55 -0.45
N VAL A 58 1.88 4.40 -0.03
CA VAL A 58 3.29 4.05 -0.26
C VAL A 58 3.61 4.00 -1.76
N MET A 59 2.75 3.42 -2.58
CA MET A 59 2.98 3.36 -4.03
C MET A 59 2.98 4.75 -4.68
N GLY A 60 2.29 5.72 -4.08
CA GLY A 60 2.27 7.10 -4.55
C GLY A 60 3.47 7.94 -4.09
N GLU A 61 4.28 7.44 -3.15
CA GLU A 61 5.47 8.17 -2.69
C GLU A 61 6.65 7.92 -3.63
N THR A 62 6.80 8.79 -4.61
CA THR A 62 7.88 8.72 -5.62
C THR A 62 9.23 9.20 -5.07
N ALA A 63 9.24 10.12 -4.11
CA ALA A 63 10.46 10.74 -3.60
C ALA A 63 11.43 9.77 -2.90
N PRO A 64 10.98 8.87 -2.00
CA PRO A 64 11.89 7.89 -1.39
C PRO A 64 12.45 6.91 -2.42
N LEU A 65 11.64 6.49 -3.40
CA LEU A 65 12.06 5.57 -4.45
C LEU A 65 13.16 6.16 -5.33
N LEU A 66 13.07 7.45 -5.67
CA LEU A 66 14.09 8.14 -6.46
C LEU A 66 15.46 8.21 -5.76
N ILE A 67 15.48 8.25 -4.42
CA ILE A 67 16.71 8.40 -3.63
C ILE A 67 17.30 7.04 -3.24
N LEU A 68 16.45 6.04 -2.96
CA LEU A 68 16.87 4.73 -2.44
C LEU A 68 17.06 3.66 -3.50
N VAL A 69 16.36 3.74 -4.64
CA VAL A 69 16.40 2.69 -5.67
C VAL A 69 17.34 3.11 -6.79
N GLY A 70 18.47 2.40 -6.91
CA GLY A 70 19.40 2.56 -8.03
C GLY A 70 18.72 2.24 -9.36
N TYR A 71 18.99 3.06 -10.38
CA TYR A 71 18.35 2.93 -11.69
C TYR A 71 19.18 2.06 -12.64
N ALA A 72 18.50 1.21 -13.40
CA ALA A 72 19.06 0.46 -14.53
C ALA A 72 18.35 0.84 -15.82
N GLN A 73 19.12 1.15 -16.86
CA GLN A 73 18.63 1.41 -18.23
C GLN A 73 18.16 0.13 -18.94
N THR A 74 18.54 -1.03 -18.44
CA THR A 74 18.24 -2.34 -19.03
C THR A 74 17.31 -3.15 -18.14
N MET A 75 16.43 -3.93 -18.78
CA MET A 75 15.56 -4.88 -18.07
C MET A 75 16.42 -5.99 -17.48
N ASN A 76 16.54 -6.01 -16.16
CA ASN A 76 17.22 -7.08 -15.47
C ASN A 76 16.21 -8.18 -15.12
N PHE A 77 16.47 -9.40 -15.57
CA PHE A 77 15.64 -10.58 -15.30
C PHE A 77 16.09 -11.37 -14.07
N ASP A 78 17.26 -11.04 -13.52
CA ASP A 78 17.75 -11.63 -12.28
C ASP A 78 17.21 -10.83 -11.08
N ILE A 79 16.46 -11.51 -10.21
CA ILE A 79 15.84 -10.92 -9.02
C ILE A 79 16.80 -10.83 -7.82
N PHE A 80 17.98 -11.47 -7.90
CA PHE A 80 18.95 -11.50 -6.81
C PHE A 80 20.23 -10.71 -7.10
N SER A 81 20.43 -10.28 -8.35
CA SER A 81 21.64 -9.55 -8.75
C SER A 81 21.34 -8.42 -9.73
N GLY A 82 22.07 -7.31 -9.59
CA GLY A 82 21.97 -6.13 -10.45
C GLY A 82 20.87 -5.13 -10.08
N PHE A 83 20.92 -3.95 -10.70
CA PHE A 83 19.94 -2.89 -10.45
C PHE A 83 18.63 -3.17 -11.20
N MET A 84 17.49 -2.87 -10.57
CA MET A 84 16.18 -2.93 -11.20
C MET A 84 15.72 -1.52 -11.53
N GLY A 85 15.37 -1.27 -12.79
CA GLY A 85 14.80 0.00 -13.21
C GLY A 85 13.45 0.24 -12.54
N SER A 86 13.26 1.43 -11.97
CA SER A 86 11.97 1.90 -11.49
C SER A 86 11.37 2.91 -12.46
N LEU A 87 10.04 2.92 -12.60
CA LEU A 87 9.34 3.88 -13.46
C LEU A 87 9.65 5.35 -13.07
N PRO A 88 9.70 5.73 -11.77
CA PRO A 88 10.15 7.08 -11.39
C PRO A 88 11.60 7.36 -11.79
N GLY A 89 12.51 6.39 -11.65
CA GLY A 89 13.91 6.53 -12.05
C GLY A 89 14.06 6.76 -13.55
N MET A 90 13.26 6.06 -14.37
CA MET A 90 13.20 6.29 -15.81
C MET A 90 12.73 7.71 -16.15
N MET A 91 11.72 8.24 -15.45
CA MET A 91 11.25 9.61 -15.68
C MET A 91 12.34 10.64 -15.34
N TYR A 92 13.06 10.44 -14.24
CA TYR A 92 14.15 11.32 -13.82
C TYR A 92 15.32 11.29 -14.83
N ASP A 93 15.69 10.10 -15.29
CA ASP A 93 16.75 9.93 -16.28
C ASP A 93 16.39 10.60 -17.61
N GLN A 94 15.17 10.37 -18.13
CA GLN A 94 14.71 11.01 -19.37
C GLN A 94 14.59 12.52 -19.25
N ALA A 95 14.22 13.03 -18.06
CA ALA A 95 14.25 14.46 -17.77
C ALA A 95 15.68 15.03 -17.87
N THR A 96 16.65 14.30 -17.30
CA THR A 96 18.06 14.71 -17.32
C THR A 96 18.69 14.56 -18.71
N ALA A 97 18.21 13.61 -19.52
CA ALA A 97 18.64 13.35 -20.89
C ALA A 97 18.14 14.38 -21.93
N GLY A 98 17.48 15.46 -21.49
CA GLY A 98 17.05 16.55 -22.37
C GLY A 98 15.60 16.45 -22.87
N ALA A 99 14.70 15.84 -22.09
CA ALA A 99 13.26 15.98 -22.32
C ALA A 99 12.88 17.47 -22.35
N GLY A 100 12.16 17.89 -23.40
CA GLY A 100 11.84 19.28 -23.72
C GLY A 100 12.68 19.88 -24.86
N ILE A 101 13.86 19.32 -25.16
CA ILE A 101 14.75 19.79 -26.25
C ILE A 101 14.71 18.82 -27.43
N SER A 102 14.66 17.51 -27.17
CA SER A 102 14.51 16.46 -28.19
C SER A 102 13.15 15.76 -28.10
N PRO A 103 12.52 15.39 -29.24
CA PRO A 103 11.21 14.74 -29.22
C PRO A 103 11.26 13.32 -28.61
N VAL A 104 12.34 12.56 -28.86
CA VAL A 104 12.43 11.15 -28.43
C VAL A 104 12.42 10.96 -26.89
N PRO A 105 13.21 11.71 -26.08
CA PRO A 105 13.14 11.60 -24.62
C PRO A 105 11.82 12.14 -24.04
N THR A 106 11.23 13.14 -24.70
CA THR A 106 9.99 13.78 -24.25
C THR A 106 8.79 12.84 -24.34
N GLU A 107 8.62 12.15 -25.47
CA GLU A 107 7.53 11.17 -25.65
C GLU A 107 7.63 9.99 -24.66
N ARG A 108 8.86 9.53 -24.40
CA ARG A 108 9.12 8.45 -23.43
C ARG A 108 8.81 8.87 -22.01
N LEU A 109 9.12 10.12 -21.64
CA LEU A 109 8.82 10.67 -20.32
C LEU A 109 7.30 10.77 -20.09
N TRP A 110 6.55 11.28 -21.07
CA TRP A 110 5.09 11.33 -20.98
C TRP A 110 4.45 9.94 -20.96
N GLY A 111 4.97 9.00 -21.74
CA GLY A 111 4.53 7.60 -21.71
C GLY A 111 4.77 6.94 -20.34
N ALA A 112 5.95 7.15 -19.75
CA ALA A 112 6.27 6.65 -18.41
C ALA A 112 5.39 7.30 -17.32
N ALA A 113 5.14 8.62 -17.42
CA ALA A 113 4.26 9.32 -16.50
C ALA A 113 2.82 8.81 -16.55
N LEU A 114 2.28 8.62 -17.77
CA LEU A 114 0.91 8.14 -17.97
C LEU A 114 0.75 6.71 -17.47
N THR A 115 1.69 5.81 -17.80
CA THR A 115 1.64 4.41 -17.34
C THR A 115 1.72 4.31 -15.82
N LEU A 116 2.60 5.10 -15.17
CA LEU A 116 2.70 5.16 -13.72
C LEU A 116 1.41 5.68 -13.07
N MET A 117 0.84 6.78 -13.60
CA MET A 117 -0.45 7.30 -13.11
C MET A 117 -1.58 6.28 -13.25
N LEU A 118 -1.66 5.60 -14.39
CA LEU A 118 -2.71 4.64 -14.67
C LEU A 118 -2.59 3.40 -13.77
N LEU A 119 -1.37 2.93 -13.51
CA LEU A 119 -1.08 1.83 -12.59
C LEU A 119 -1.46 2.19 -11.15
N ILE A 120 -1.07 3.38 -10.67
CA ILE A 120 -1.43 3.86 -9.33
C ILE A 120 -2.95 4.02 -9.21
N ALA A 121 -3.62 4.53 -10.25
CA ALA A 121 -5.07 4.67 -10.27
C ALA A 121 -5.77 3.31 -10.21
N MET A 122 -5.35 2.35 -11.03
CA MET A 122 -5.90 0.99 -11.03
C MET A 122 -5.80 0.33 -9.65
N ILE A 123 -4.63 0.39 -9.02
CA ILE A 123 -4.44 -0.23 -7.70
C ILE A 123 -5.24 0.53 -6.63
N ASN A 124 -5.31 1.86 -6.67
CA ASN A 124 -6.12 2.64 -5.73
C ASN A 124 -7.62 2.32 -5.85
N ILE A 125 -8.13 2.20 -7.07
CA ILE A 125 -9.52 1.85 -7.32
C ILE A 125 -9.78 0.41 -6.86
N GLY A 126 -8.91 -0.54 -7.23
CA GLY A 126 -9.01 -1.93 -6.79
C GLY A 126 -8.98 -2.04 -5.26
N ALA A 127 -8.07 -1.33 -4.60
CA ALA A 127 -8.00 -1.20 -3.15
C ALA A 127 -9.33 -0.71 -2.57
N ARG A 128 -9.87 0.39 -3.09
CA ARG A 128 -11.14 0.95 -2.62
C ARG A 128 -12.31 0.00 -2.82
N VAL A 129 -12.37 -0.72 -3.94
CA VAL A 129 -13.43 -1.71 -4.23
C VAL A 129 -13.34 -2.90 -3.28
N VAL A 130 -12.16 -3.46 -3.06
CA VAL A 130 -11.95 -4.57 -2.12
C VAL A 130 -12.35 -4.16 -0.70
N ALA A 131 -11.94 -2.98 -0.25
CA ALA A 131 -12.36 -2.45 1.04
C ALA A 131 -13.89 -2.30 1.12
N ALA A 132 -14.53 -1.80 0.07
CA ALA A 132 -15.99 -1.65 0.04
C ALA A 132 -16.75 -2.99 0.11
N ILE A 133 -16.21 -4.05 -0.48
CA ILE A 133 -16.81 -5.40 -0.46
C ILE A 133 -16.62 -6.09 0.90
N LEU A 134 -15.51 -5.82 1.60
CA LEU A 134 -15.19 -6.39 2.92
C LEU A 134 -15.90 -5.72 4.10
N VAL A 135 -16.62 -4.60 3.89
CA VAL A 135 -17.46 -3.99 4.92
C VAL A 135 -18.82 -4.71 4.93
N PRO A 136 -19.18 -5.48 5.97
CA PRO A 136 -20.49 -6.08 6.06
C PRO A 136 -21.54 -4.97 6.11
N LYS A 137 -22.58 -5.06 5.27
CA LYS A 137 -23.76 -4.18 5.38
C LYS A 137 -24.27 -4.26 6.82
N LYS A 138 -24.34 -3.12 7.51
CA LYS A 138 -25.15 -2.99 8.73
C LYS A 138 -26.59 -3.37 8.35
N SER A 139 -27.02 -4.55 8.78
CA SER A 139 -28.43 -4.87 8.94
C SER A 139 -28.91 -4.35 10.29
#